data_AF-A0A8S1YNU5-F1
#
_entry.id   AF-A0A8S1YNU5-F1
#
_cell.length_a   1.000
_cell.length_b   1.000
_cell.length_c   1.000
_cell.angle_alpha   90.00
_cell.angle_beta   90.00
_cell.angle_gamma   90.00
#
_symmetry.space_group_name_H-M   'P 1'
#
loop_
_entity.id
_entity.type
_entity.pdbx_description
1 polymer ?
#
loop_
_entity_poly.entity_id
_entity_poly.type
_entity_poly.pdbx_seq_one_letter_code
_entity_poly.pdbx_strand_id
1 'polypeptide(L)'
;MQINCDQAGHQNQSIIGFCIDITCKNLIHYCNFCLPLHDKHFHMLTPLNLINEWVQQRILRVHNVQNNIQDFKGSLDDLLNWFDPYFNFNINQMPELGLSEIDNLVKNLFQIEECEKLLFRLLNQLIEQVKQIVIEILKTLKRQTNLNEINNSSISRIDQLILEQPKHLQKLKSNLNHITYEFLNKNSIEQQEYCYGIAFNQDCSIAQMQLLNQHQDCVTTLNFMKKSNQLISGDLVGSILIWSINHNNQWICPQQLEEHNDRVNCLIVNNNEDIIISILDQKNEWTCQQTITHHKRGFYQLSLNDKQNKVFSYGDNQLILVIEYQDQNKQWMVIQNIQVDSQGFRLCYINDNLFTFHPKKGNLINAYEMNNLSKQYIQTKTISVNLGNDFYLFFPQQYINSKQLLVSKHDNYVNLIRKTDNDQFKVDNTLFGCMSDDGQYLITWDDSSKEIQIRICKEE
;
A
#
# COMPACT_ATOMS: atom_id res chain seq x y z
N MET A 1 -56.55 15.48 -14.22
CA MET A 1 -56.95 14.71 -13.02
C MET A 1 -56.60 15.57 -11.81
N GLN A 2 -57.56 15.91 -10.95
CA GLN A 2 -57.32 16.80 -9.82
C GLN A 2 -56.86 15.96 -8.63
N ILE A 3 -55.60 16.13 -8.23
CA ILE A 3 -55.01 15.37 -7.11
C ILE A 3 -55.06 16.26 -5.87
N ASN A 4 -55.75 15.81 -4.84
CA ASN A 4 -55.90 16.55 -3.58
C ASN A 4 -54.86 16.09 -2.55
N CYS A 5 -54.52 16.97 -1.63
CA CYS A 5 -53.63 16.71 -0.51
C CYS A 5 -54.27 15.70 0.46
N ASP A 6 -53.49 14.77 0.98
CA ASP A 6 -53.93 13.73 1.91
C ASP A 6 -53.84 14.13 3.40
N GLN A 7 -53.27 15.30 3.70
CA GLN A 7 -53.03 15.72 5.07
C GLN A 7 -54.31 16.08 5.83
N ALA A 8 -54.28 15.80 7.14
CA ALA A 8 -55.35 16.14 8.06
C ALA A 8 -55.62 17.66 8.04
N GLY A 9 -56.80 18.06 7.56
CA GLY A 9 -57.21 19.45 7.42
C GLY A 9 -57.00 20.04 6.01
N HIS A 10 -56.28 19.34 5.12
CA HIS A 10 -55.98 19.82 3.76
C HIS A 10 -56.74 19.03 2.66
N GLN A 11 -57.66 18.13 3.00
CA GLN A 11 -58.21 17.13 2.06
C GLN A 11 -58.94 17.69 0.82
N ASN A 12 -59.37 18.95 0.88
CA ASN A 12 -60.03 19.64 -0.23
C ASN A 12 -59.08 20.54 -1.05
N GLN A 13 -57.77 20.56 -0.72
CA GLN A 13 -56.78 21.40 -1.37
C GLN A 13 -56.06 20.62 -2.46
N SER A 14 -55.99 21.16 -3.68
CA SER A 14 -55.22 20.55 -4.76
C SER A 14 -53.72 20.67 -4.51
N ILE A 15 -52.98 19.62 -4.86
CA ILE A 15 -51.51 19.62 -4.86
C ILE A 15 -51.02 20.59 -5.93
N ILE A 16 -50.03 21.41 -5.60
CA ILE A 16 -49.45 22.43 -6.49
C ILE A 16 -48.01 22.13 -6.89
N GLY A 17 -47.35 21.20 -6.20
CA GLY A 17 -45.99 20.75 -6.54
C GLY A 17 -45.45 19.69 -5.58
N PHE A 18 -44.16 19.40 -5.73
CA PHE A 18 -43.42 18.43 -4.93
C PHE A 18 -42.10 19.01 -4.42
N CYS A 19 -41.69 18.62 -3.22
CA CYS A 19 -40.33 18.84 -2.73
C CYS A 19 -39.42 17.74 -3.27
N ILE A 20 -38.42 18.12 -4.07
CA ILE A 20 -37.41 17.19 -4.62
C ILE A 20 -36.19 17.04 -3.71
N ASP A 21 -36.19 17.69 -2.54
CA ASP A 21 -35.19 17.44 -1.50
C ASP A 21 -35.42 16.05 -0.88
N ILE A 22 -34.48 15.16 -1.14
CA ILE A 22 -34.43 13.77 -0.65
C ILE A 22 -34.42 13.65 0.89
N THR A 23 -34.21 14.75 1.62
CA THR A 23 -34.20 14.82 3.09
C THR A 23 -35.49 15.40 3.69
N CYS A 24 -36.45 15.82 2.87
CA CYS A 24 -37.67 16.45 3.36
C CYS A 24 -38.57 15.46 4.11
N LYS A 25 -38.68 15.65 5.43
CA LYS A 25 -39.55 14.86 6.32
C LYS A 25 -41.03 15.25 6.24
N ASN A 26 -41.33 16.42 5.70
CA ASN A 26 -42.66 17.05 5.74
C ASN A 26 -43.45 16.81 4.45
N LEU A 27 -43.44 15.55 3.96
CA LEU A 27 -44.12 15.06 2.76
C LEU A 27 -43.41 15.43 1.44
N ILE A 28 -43.66 14.64 0.41
CA ILE A 28 -43.05 14.85 -0.92
C ILE A 28 -43.93 15.78 -1.76
N HIS A 29 -45.26 15.75 -1.61
CA HIS A 29 -46.21 16.65 -2.27
C HIS A 29 -46.69 17.78 -1.34
N TYR A 30 -46.90 18.97 -1.90
CA TYR A 30 -47.40 20.13 -1.15
C TYR A 30 -48.59 20.82 -1.84
N CYS A 31 -49.49 21.37 -1.02
CA CYS A 31 -50.51 22.35 -1.40
C CYS A 31 -50.16 23.72 -0.76
N ASN A 32 -50.98 24.75 -0.99
CA ASN A 32 -50.77 26.09 -0.42
C ASN A 32 -50.61 26.09 1.11
N PHE A 33 -51.31 25.20 1.82
CA PHE A 33 -51.26 25.10 3.28
C PHE A 33 -50.08 24.27 3.79
N CYS A 34 -49.51 23.37 2.97
CA CYS A 34 -48.27 22.67 3.31
C CYS A 34 -47.02 23.55 3.11
N LEU A 35 -47.09 24.60 2.29
CA LEU A 35 -45.93 25.39 1.87
C LEU A 35 -45.02 25.87 3.04
N PRO A 36 -45.55 26.39 4.17
CA PRO A 36 -44.71 26.80 5.31
C PRO A 36 -43.92 25.66 5.97
N LEU A 37 -44.35 24.40 5.78
CA LEU A 37 -43.62 23.21 6.26
C LEU A 37 -42.37 22.92 5.41
N HIS A 38 -42.19 23.61 4.28
CA HIS A 38 -41.07 23.49 3.35
C HIS A 38 -40.13 24.70 3.32
N ASP A 39 -40.24 25.67 4.23
CA ASP A 39 -39.43 26.90 4.21
C ASP A 39 -37.91 26.64 4.08
N LYS A 40 -37.41 25.56 4.68
CA LYS A 40 -36.00 25.14 4.59
C LYS A 40 -35.58 24.54 3.24
N HIS A 41 -36.54 24.05 2.45
CA HIS A 41 -36.34 23.39 1.15
C HIS A 41 -37.03 24.16 0.01
N PHE A 42 -37.33 25.45 0.19
CA PHE A 42 -38.08 26.25 -0.80
C PHE A 42 -37.44 26.25 -2.20
N HIS A 43 -36.11 26.26 -2.26
CA HIS A 43 -35.32 26.17 -3.50
C HIS A 43 -35.31 24.78 -4.14
N MET A 44 -35.86 23.77 -3.47
CA MET A 44 -36.04 22.38 -3.93
C MET A 44 -37.52 22.06 -4.17
N LEU A 45 -38.39 23.06 -4.35
CA LEU A 45 -39.79 22.85 -4.72
C LEU A 45 -39.94 22.86 -6.24
N THR A 46 -40.49 21.78 -6.79
CA THR A 46 -40.82 21.61 -8.22
C THR A 46 -42.33 21.71 -8.40
N PRO A 47 -42.84 22.75 -9.08
CA PRO A 47 -44.26 22.88 -9.43
C PRO A 47 -44.83 21.64 -10.16
N LEU A 48 -46.11 21.34 -9.93
CA LEU A 48 -46.77 20.15 -10.47
C LEU A 48 -46.78 20.12 -12.01
N ASN A 49 -46.80 21.27 -12.68
CA ASN A 49 -46.70 21.35 -14.14
C ASN A 49 -45.28 21.03 -14.67
N LEU A 50 -44.25 21.09 -13.84
CA LEU A 50 -42.86 20.80 -14.21
C LEU A 50 -42.41 19.38 -13.81
N ILE A 51 -43.23 18.59 -13.11
CA ILE A 51 -42.83 17.23 -12.70
C ILE A 51 -42.52 16.34 -13.91
N ASN A 52 -43.25 16.47 -15.01
CA ASN A 52 -42.99 15.68 -16.21
C ASN A 52 -41.60 15.96 -16.78
N GLU A 53 -41.19 17.23 -16.85
CA GLU A 53 -39.84 17.61 -17.30
C GLU A 53 -38.76 17.09 -16.33
N TRP A 54 -38.99 17.22 -15.03
CA TRP A 54 -38.07 16.70 -14.00
C TRP A 54 -37.91 15.18 -14.08
N VAL A 55 -39.01 14.43 -14.24
CA VAL A 55 -38.99 12.97 -14.40
C VAL A 55 -38.26 12.59 -15.69
N GLN A 56 -38.53 13.27 -16.82
CA GLN A 56 -37.84 13.01 -18.09
C GLN A 56 -36.34 13.28 -17.98
N GLN A 57 -35.91 14.37 -17.31
CA GLN A 57 -34.49 14.62 -17.05
C GLN A 57 -33.83 13.52 -16.22
N ARG A 58 -34.54 12.92 -15.26
CA ARG A 58 -34.02 11.77 -14.47
C ARG A 58 -33.95 10.49 -15.31
N ILE A 59 -34.96 10.21 -16.12
CA ILE A 59 -34.97 9.09 -17.07
C ILE A 59 -33.80 9.21 -18.06
N LEU A 60 -33.54 10.41 -18.61
CA LEU A 60 -32.40 10.67 -19.50
C LEU A 60 -31.05 10.43 -18.81
N ARG A 61 -30.89 10.83 -17.53
CA ARG A 61 -29.66 10.53 -16.77
C ARG A 61 -29.45 9.04 -16.56
N VAL A 62 -30.52 8.27 -16.30
CA VAL A 62 -30.44 6.80 -16.18
C VAL A 62 -30.04 6.16 -17.51
N HIS A 63 -30.63 6.59 -18.63
CA HIS A 63 -30.23 6.11 -19.96
C HIS A 63 -28.77 6.46 -20.28
N ASN A 64 -28.29 7.65 -19.91
CA ASN A 64 -26.88 8.03 -20.10
C ASN A 64 -25.92 7.12 -19.32
N VAL A 65 -26.26 6.78 -18.05
CA VAL A 65 -25.49 5.81 -17.26
C VAL A 65 -25.52 4.42 -17.90
N GLN A 66 -26.67 3.99 -18.41
CA GLN A 66 -26.80 2.71 -19.11
C GLN A 66 -25.95 2.66 -20.39
N ASN A 67 -25.93 3.74 -21.18
CA ASN A 67 -25.11 3.82 -22.40
C ASN A 67 -23.62 3.75 -22.05
N ASN A 68 -23.14 4.54 -21.09
CA ASN A 68 -21.74 4.49 -20.64
C ASN A 68 -21.30 3.09 -20.18
N ILE A 69 -22.20 2.30 -19.57
CA ILE A 69 -21.94 0.91 -19.18
C ILE A 69 -21.81 -0.01 -20.41
N GLN A 70 -22.60 0.21 -21.46
CA GLN A 70 -22.48 -0.56 -22.72
C GLN A 70 -21.22 -0.16 -23.50
N ASP A 71 -20.87 1.13 -23.55
CA ASP A 71 -19.65 1.61 -24.23
C ASP A 71 -18.38 1.06 -23.53
N PHE A 72 -18.37 1.04 -22.20
CA PHE A 72 -17.32 0.38 -21.42
C PHE A 72 -17.25 -1.12 -21.71
N LYS A 73 -18.40 -1.80 -21.82
CA LYS A 73 -18.43 -3.23 -22.17
C LYS A 73 -17.86 -3.48 -23.57
N GLY A 74 -18.26 -2.69 -24.57
CA GLY A 74 -17.71 -2.80 -25.93
C GLY A 74 -16.19 -2.59 -25.96
N SER A 75 -15.69 -1.61 -25.19
CA SER A 75 -14.25 -1.36 -25.05
C SER A 75 -13.49 -2.53 -24.40
N LEU A 76 -14.14 -3.27 -23.49
CA LEU A 76 -13.58 -4.49 -22.89
C LEU A 76 -13.60 -5.67 -23.87
N ASP A 77 -14.68 -5.82 -24.65
CA ASP A 77 -14.81 -6.84 -25.68
C ASP A 77 -13.74 -6.61 -26.80
N ASP A 78 -13.51 -5.37 -27.22
CA ASP A 78 -12.44 -4.97 -28.16
C ASP A 78 -11.04 -5.32 -27.63
N LEU A 79 -10.78 -5.09 -26.34
CA LEU A 79 -9.53 -5.44 -25.70
C LEU A 79 -9.32 -6.96 -25.64
N LEU A 80 -10.37 -7.74 -25.33
CA LEU A 80 -10.30 -9.21 -25.34
C LEU A 80 -10.00 -9.74 -26.74
N ASN A 81 -10.61 -9.16 -27.78
CA ASN A 81 -10.30 -9.47 -29.18
C ASN A 81 -8.85 -9.15 -29.56
N TRP A 82 -8.23 -8.13 -28.95
CA TRP A 82 -6.80 -7.82 -29.15
C TRP A 82 -5.87 -8.87 -28.53
N PHE A 83 -6.28 -9.51 -27.43
CA PHE A 83 -5.53 -10.61 -26.80
C PHE A 83 -5.77 -11.99 -27.44
N ASP A 84 -6.88 -12.19 -28.18
CA ASP A 84 -7.29 -13.48 -28.74
C ASP A 84 -6.20 -14.22 -29.57
N PRO A 85 -5.35 -13.55 -30.40
CA PRO A 85 -4.26 -14.22 -31.10
C PRO A 85 -3.22 -14.88 -30.17
N TYR A 86 -3.05 -14.35 -28.95
CA TYR A 86 -2.10 -14.85 -27.97
C TYR A 86 -2.70 -15.98 -27.12
N PHE A 87 -4.00 -15.91 -26.79
CA PHE A 87 -4.69 -17.02 -26.11
C PHE A 87 -4.76 -18.29 -26.97
N ASN A 88 -4.85 -18.13 -28.28
CA ASN A 88 -4.87 -19.24 -29.24
C ASN A 88 -3.47 -19.65 -29.76
N PHE A 89 -2.39 -19.07 -29.22
CA PHE A 89 -1.03 -19.42 -29.63
C PHE A 89 -0.66 -20.85 -29.21
N ASN A 90 -0.41 -21.72 -30.18
CA ASN A 90 -0.03 -23.10 -29.92
C ASN A 90 1.48 -23.21 -29.65
N ILE A 91 1.87 -23.43 -28.39
CA ILE A 91 3.27 -23.63 -27.95
C ILE A 91 4.02 -24.67 -28.81
N ASN A 92 3.34 -25.68 -29.38
CA ASN A 92 3.97 -26.69 -30.23
C ASN A 92 4.50 -26.13 -31.58
N GLN A 93 4.09 -24.92 -31.98
CA GLN A 93 4.62 -24.21 -33.16
C GLN A 93 5.90 -23.41 -32.84
N MET A 94 6.27 -23.26 -31.56
CA MET A 94 7.46 -22.50 -31.16
C MET A 94 8.78 -22.96 -31.82
N PRO A 95 9.02 -24.27 -32.09
CA PRO A 95 10.21 -24.72 -32.82
C PRO A 95 10.24 -24.34 -34.31
N GLU A 96 9.10 -23.95 -34.88
CA GLU A 96 8.97 -23.55 -36.29
C GLU A 96 9.23 -22.05 -36.52
N LEU A 97 9.27 -21.26 -35.44
CA LEU A 97 9.48 -19.81 -35.48
C LEU A 97 10.95 -19.41 -35.64
N GLY A 98 11.20 -18.38 -36.44
CA GLY A 98 12.50 -17.72 -36.54
C GLY A 98 12.82 -16.89 -35.29
N LEU A 99 14.11 -16.64 -35.03
CA LEU A 99 14.58 -15.85 -33.88
C LEU A 99 13.93 -14.46 -33.78
N SER A 100 13.66 -13.79 -34.92
CA SER A 100 12.97 -12.49 -34.96
C SER A 100 11.49 -12.58 -34.60
N GLU A 101 10.84 -13.72 -34.85
CA GLU A 101 9.43 -13.95 -34.53
C GLU A 101 9.29 -14.27 -33.03
N ILE A 102 10.24 -15.03 -32.48
CA ILE A 102 10.35 -15.28 -31.03
C ILE A 102 10.61 -13.98 -30.26
N ASP A 103 11.55 -13.14 -30.71
CA ASP A 103 11.85 -11.84 -30.08
C ASP A 103 10.63 -10.90 -30.11
N ASN A 104 9.89 -10.85 -31.22
CA ASN A 104 8.63 -10.10 -31.30
C ASN A 104 7.54 -10.68 -30.37
N LEU A 105 7.39 -12.01 -30.31
CA LEU A 105 6.43 -12.67 -29.42
C LEU A 105 6.74 -12.35 -27.94
N VAL A 106 8.01 -12.45 -27.54
CA VAL A 106 8.45 -12.12 -26.17
C VAL A 106 8.20 -10.65 -25.85
N LYS A 107 8.52 -9.72 -26.75
CA LYS A 107 8.23 -8.29 -26.57
C LYS A 107 6.74 -8.00 -26.42
N ASN A 108 5.90 -8.65 -27.21
CA ASN A 108 4.45 -8.51 -27.11
C ASN A 108 3.92 -9.08 -25.79
N LEU A 109 4.43 -10.24 -25.33
CA LEU A 109 4.05 -10.82 -24.04
C LEU A 109 4.44 -9.93 -22.85
N PHE A 110 5.61 -9.29 -22.86
CA PHE A 110 5.97 -8.29 -21.83
C PHE A 110 5.05 -7.06 -21.86
N GLN A 111 4.66 -6.58 -23.05
CA GLN A 111 3.69 -5.48 -23.16
C GLN A 111 2.30 -5.88 -22.64
N ILE A 112 1.87 -7.12 -22.90
CA ILE A 112 0.65 -7.71 -22.38
C ILE A 112 0.67 -7.75 -20.83
N GLU A 113 1.78 -8.15 -20.22
CA GLU A 113 1.94 -8.21 -18.76
C GLU A 113 1.84 -6.80 -18.11
N GLU A 114 2.47 -5.79 -18.69
CA GLU A 114 2.35 -4.40 -18.21
C GLU A 114 0.95 -3.82 -18.43
N CYS A 115 0.30 -4.14 -19.56
CA CYS A 115 -1.10 -3.81 -19.80
C CYS A 115 -2.04 -4.47 -18.78
N GLU A 116 -1.80 -5.73 -18.39
CA GLU A 116 -2.56 -6.44 -17.37
C GLU A 116 -2.46 -5.73 -16.01
N LYS A 117 -1.24 -5.40 -15.56
CA LYS A 117 -1.00 -4.69 -14.29
C LYS A 117 -1.73 -3.34 -14.26
N LEU A 118 -1.68 -2.58 -15.36
CA LEU A 118 -2.36 -1.30 -15.49
C LEU A 118 -3.88 -1.46 -15.50
N LEU A 119 -4.42 -2.40 -16.29
CA LEU A 119 -5.84 -2.70 -16.36
C LEU A 119 -6.39 -3.12 -14.99
N PHE A 120 -5.70 -4.02 -14.29
CA PHE A 120 -6.09 -4.49 -12.97
C PHE A 120 -6.14 -3.34 -11.96
N ARG A 121 -5.16 -2.42 -11.99
CA ARG A 121 -5.18 -1.20 -11.17
C ARG A 121 -6.38 -0.32 -11.47
N LEU A 122 -6.66 -0.04 -12.74
CA LEU A 122 -7.79 0.81 -13.16
C LEU A 122 -9.15 0.18 -12.81
N LEU A 123 -9.29 -1.13 -13.03
CA LEU A 123 -10.52 -1.87 -12.76
C LEU A 123 -10.83 -1.93 -11.25
N ASN A 124 -9.81 -2.10 -10.40
CA ASN A 124 -9.98 -1.98 -8.94
C ASN A 124 -10.37 -0.56 -8.51
N GLN A 125 -9.79 0.48 -9.10
CA GLN A 125 -10.20 1.87 -8.83
C GLN A 125 -11.66 2.13 -9.22
N LEU A 126 -12.11 1.62 -10.37
CA LEU A 126 -13.50 1.72 -10.82
C LEU A 126 -14.45 0.97 -9.88
N ILE A 127 -14.09 -0.24 -9.46
CA ILE A 127 -14.86 -1.04 -8.49
C ILE A 127 -15.05 -0.26 -7.17
N GLU A 128 -13.99 0.34 -6.63
CA GLU A 128 -14.10 1.14 -5.40
C GLU A 128 -14.96 2.40 -5.58
N GLN A 129 -14.87 3.09 -6.72
CA GLN A 129 -15.77 4.22 -7.02
C GLN A 129 -17.24 3.77 -7.07
N VAL A 130 -17.54 2.66 -7.75
CA VAL A 130 -18.89 2.08 -7.82
C VAL A 130 -19.39 1.69 -6.42
N LYS A 131 -18.55 1.06 -5.59
CA LYS A 131 -18.90 0.74 -4.18
C LYS A 131 -19.27 2.00 -3.39
N GLN A 132 -18.50 3.07 -3.47
CA GLN A 132 -18.81 4.32 -2.75
C GLN A 132 -20.14 4.93 -3.23
N ILE A 133 -20.39 4.94 -4.54
CA ILE A 133 -21.66 5.41 -5.12
C ILE A 133 -22.84 4.56 -4.60
N VAL A 134 -22.73 3.23 -4.60
CA VAL A 134 -23.75 2.32 -4.07
C VAL A 134 -23.99 2.56 -2.57
N ILE A 135 -22.93 2.76 -1.78
CA ILE A 135 -23.03 3.06 -0.34
C ILE A 135 -23.78 4.38 -0.10
N GLU A 136 -23.51 5.44 -0.84
CA GLU A 136 -24.23 6.72 -0.70
C GLU A 136 -25.68 6.65 -1.18
N ILE A 137 -25.97 5.87 -2.23
CA ILE A 137 -27.34 5.57 -2.65
C ILE A 137 -28.08 4.82 -1.53
N LEU A 138 -27.48 3.78 -0.94
CA LEU A 138 -28.07 3.01 0.15
C LEU A 138 -28.28 3.84 1.43
N LYS A 139 -27.33 4.71 1.80
CA LYS A 139 -27.49 5.68 2.90
C LYS A 139 -28.66 6.64 2.62
N THR A 140 -28.82 7.06 1.37
CA THR A 140 -29.92 7.94 0.95
C THR A 140 -31.27 7.22 1.05
N LEU A 141 -31.39 6.01 0.51
CA LEU A 141 -32.62 5.20 0.58
C LEU A 141 -33.02 4.87 2.03
N LYS A 142 -32.05 4.53 2.89
CA LYS A 142 -32.27 4.29 4.34
C LYS A 142 -32.74 5.54 5.09
N ARG A 143 -32.40 6.75 4.63
CA ARG A 143 -32.91 8.02 5.21
C ARG A 143 -34.32 8.36 4.72
N GLN A 144 -34.68 7.95 3.51
CA GLN A 144 -35.98 8.24 2.89
C GLN A 144 -37.10 7.35 3.42
N THR A 145 -36.79 6.08 3.70
CA THR A 145 -37.78 5.12 4.18
C THR A 145 -37.69 4.96 5.69
N ASN A 146 -38.69 5.50 6.41
CA ASN A 146 -38.96 5.15 7.82
C ASN A 146 -39.36 3.65 8.02
N LEU A 147 -39.31 2.85 6.95
CA LEU A 147 -39.49 1.41 6.99
C LEU A 147 -38.19 0.75 7.43
N ASN A 148 -38.16 0.27 8.68
CA ASN A 148 -37.22 -0.75 9.13
C ASN A 148 -37.32 -2.08 8.32
N GLU A 149 -38.25 -2.14 7.37
CA GLU A 149 -38.60 -3.29 6.53
C GLU A 149 -38.15 -3.16 5.06
N ILE A 150 -37.30 -2.19 4.68
CA ILE A 150 -36.45 -2.44 3.49
C ILE A 150 -35.54 -3.60 3.84
N ASN A 151 -36.00 -4.77 3.39
CA ASN A 151 -35.58 -6.06 3.89
C ASN A 151 -34.05 -6.18 3.78
N ASN A 152 -33.40 -6.49 4.91
CA ASN A 152 -31.94 -6.62 4.97
C ASN A 152 -31.42 -7.61 3.92
N SER A 153 -32.25 -8.54 3.44
CA SER A 153 -31.95 -9.49 2.36
C SER A 153 -31.50 -8.86 1.03
N SER A 154 -32.01 -7.70 0.62
CA SER A 154 -31.61 -7.09 -0.67
C SER A 154 -30.24 -6.40 -0.56
N ILE A 155 -30.01 -5.73 0.57
CA ILE A 155 -28.72 -5.10 0.87
C ILE A 155 -27.68 -6.18 1.17
N SER A 156 -28.03 -7.19 1.97
CA SER A 156 -27.14 -8.34 2.24
C SER A 156 -26.83 -9.14 0.99
N ARG A 157 -27.66 -9.10 -0.06
CA ARG A 157 -27.37 -9.76 -1.35
C ARG A 157 -26.38 -8.97 -2.19
N ILE A 158 -26.40 -7.63 -2.12
CA ILE A 158 -25.35 -6.78 -2.71
C ILE A 158 -24.06 -6.94 -1.91
N ASP A 159 -24.13 -6.85 -0.58
CA ASP A 159 -23.00 -7.08 0.31
C ASP A 159 -22.43 -8.51 0.14
N GLN A 160 -23.28 -9.53 -0.03
CA GLN A 160 -22.86 -10.90 -0.36
C GLN A 160 -22.18 -10.97 -1.72
N LEU A 161 -22.73 -10.38 -2.79
CA LEU A 161 -22.06 -10.37 -4.10
C LEU A 161 -20.69 -9.67 -4.02
N ILE A 162 -20.58 -8.58 -3.25
CA ILE A 162 -19.33 -7.86 -2.98
C ILE A 162 -18.38 -8.67 -2.08
N LEU A 163 -18.89 -9.51 -1.17
CA LEU A 163 -18.15 -10.43 -0.29
C LEU A 163 -17.90 -11.82 -0.91
N GLU A 164 -18.51 -12.17 -2.04
CA GLU A 164 -18.37 -13.45 -2.73
C GLU A 164 -17.48 -13.36 -3.96
N GLN A 165 -17.40 -12.21 -4.64
CA GLN A 165 -16.32 -11.94 -5.60
C GLN A 165 -14.91 -12.16 -5.00
N PRO A 166 -14.56 -11.64 -3.81
CA PRO A 166 -13.30 -11.99 -3.19
C PRO A 166 -13.23 -13.47 -2.77
N LYS A 167 -14.32 -14.20 -2.53
CA LYS A 167 -14.23 -15.64 -2.19
C LYS A 167 -13.73 -16.50 -3.34
N HIS A 168 -14.05 -16.20 -4.60
CA HIS A 168 -13.52 -16.98 -5.72
C HIS A 168 -12.02 -16.69 -5.97
N LEU A 169 -11.57 -15.45 -5.69
CA LEU A 169 -10.15 -15.06 -5.70
C LEU A 169 -9.40 -15.53 -4.45
N GLN A 170 -10.04 -15.56 -3.28
CA GLN A 170 -9.50 -16.09 -2.03
C GLN A 170 -9.40 -17.61 -2.09
N LYS A 171 -10.32 -18.31 -2.76
CA LYS A 171 -10.19 -19.78 -2.97
C LYS A 171 -9.05 -20.13 -3.95
N LEU A 172 -8.61 -19.18 -4.77
CA LEU A 172 -7.36 -19.27 -5.54
C LEU A 172 -6.12 -18.90 -4.71
N LYS A 173 -6.26 -18.06 -3.66
CA LYS A 173 -5.17 -17.67 -2.74
C LYS A 173 -5.02 -18.58 -1.51
N SER A 174 -6.06 -19.31 -1.09
CA SER A 174 -6.05 -20.11 0.13
C SER A 174 -5.23 -21.39 0.02
N ASN A 175 -4.87 -21.78 -1.21
CA ASN A 175 -3.73 -22.66 -1.47
C ASN A 175 -2.44 -21.82 -1.40
N LEU A 176 -2.19 -21.22 -0.24
CA LEU A 176 -1.00 -20.42 0.02
C LEU A 176 0.15 -21.40 0.27
N ASN A 177 0.81 -21.82 -0.81
CA ASN A 177 1.91 -22.80 -0.84
C ASN A 177 2.88 -22.62 0.33
N HIS A 178 3.41 -23.73 0.85
CA HIS A 178 4.40 -23.70 1.91
C HIS A 178 5.67 -23.03 1.37
N ILE A 179 6.05 -21.88 1.94
CA ILE A 179 7.24 -21.15 1.52
C ILE A 179 8.39 -21.64 2.38
N THR A 180 9.39 -22.24 1.74
CA THR A 180 10.69 -22.53 2.36
C THR A 180 11.79 -21.76 1.63
N TYR A 181 12.94 -21.61 2.28
CA TYR A 181 14.11 -20.94 1.72
C TYR A 181 15.28 -21.93 1.69
N GLU A 182 15.54 -22.51 0.50
CA GLU A 182 16.61 -23.51 0.28
C GLU A 182 17.97 -22.80 0.12
N PHE A 183 19.00 -23.27 0.82
CA PHE A 183 20.35 -22.69 0.76
C PHE A 183 21.06 -23.02 -0.56
N LEU A 184 21.55 -21.99 -1.25
CA LEU A 184 22.32 -22.09 -2.48
C LEU A 184 23.82 -22.19 -2.17
N ASN A 185 24.30 -23.37 -1.74
CA ASN A 185 25.71 -23.60 -1.37
C ASN A 185 26.75 -23.10 -2.41
N LYS A 186 26.39 -23.05 -3.70
CA LYS A 186 27.30 -22.62 -4.77
C LYS A 186 27.51 -21.10 -4.85
N ASN A 187 26.72 -20.33 -4.10
CA ASN A 187 26.66 -18.88 -4.19
C ASN A 187 26.94 -18.20 -2.83
N SER A 188 27.45 -18.94 -1.83
CA SER A 188 27.93 -18.30 -0.59
C SER A 188 29.30 -17.65 -0.80
N ILE A 189 29.59 -16.65 0.03
CA ILE A 189 30.78 -15.80 -0.09
C ILE A 189 31.40 -15.66 1.29
N GLU A 190 32.67 -16.04 1.42
CA GLU A 190 33.44 -15.79 2.64
C GLU A 190 33.60 -14.29 2.89
N GLN A 191 33.15 -13.84 4.06
CA GLN A 191 33.14 -12.45 4.50
C GLN A 191 33.47 -12.39 5.99
N GLN A 192 34.77 -12.26 6.27
CA GLN A 192 35.34 -12.37 7.62
C GLN A 192 34.98 -11.18 8.53
N GLU A 193 34.81 -9.99 7.95
CA GLU A 193 34.42 -8.77 8.67
C GLU A 193 32.90 -8.67 8.81
N TYR A 194 32.43 -8.01 9.87
CA TYR A 194 31.00 -7.84 10.17
C TYR A 194 30.27 -7.05 9.07
N CYS A 195 29.21 -7.62 8.52
CA CYS A 195 28.28 -6.91 7.65
C CYS A 195 27.21 -6.15 8.46
N TYR A 196 27.32 -4.83 8.51
CA TYR A 196 26.31 -3.96 9.13
C TYR A 196 25.12 -3.65 8.22
N GLY A 197 25.32 -3.67 6.90
CA GLY A 197 24.26 -3.49 5.91
C GLY A 197 24.45 -4.41 4.70
N ILE A 198 23.35 -4.94 4.17
CA ILE A 198 23.30 -5.71 2.92
C ILE A 198 22.08 -5.22 2.14
N ALA A 199 22.29 -4.84 0.88
CA ALA A 199 21.24 -4.54 -0.07
C ALA A 199 21.39 -5.47 -1.27
N PHE A 200 20.27 -5.82 -1.92
CA PHE A 200 20.26 -6.77 -3.02
C PHE A 200 19.35 -6.29 -4.15
N ASN A 201 19.83 -6.42 -5.38
CA ASN A 201 19.05 -6.23 -6.60
C ASN A 201 18.80 -7.61 -7.24
N GLN A 202 17.85 -7.73 -8.18
CA GLN A 202 17.11 -8.97 -8.50
C GLN A 202 17.93 -10.15 -9.08
N ASP A 203 19.23 -10.02 -9.27
CA ASP A 203 20.08 -10.93 -10.03
C ASP A 203 20.87 -11.88 -9.11
N CYS A 204 20.64 -13.19 -9.21
CA CYS A 204 21.25 -14.18 -8.30
C CYS A 204 22.74 -14.48 -8.57
N SER A 205 23.35 -13.81 -9.54
CA SER A 205 24.79 -13.86 -9.81
C SER A 205 25.53 -12.88 -8.90
N ILE A 206 26.04 -13.37 -7.76
CA ILE A 206 26.95 -12.55 -6.95
C ILE A 206 28.39 -12.81 -7.36
N ALA A 207 29.07 -11.74 -7.76
CA ALA A 207 30.52 -11.67 -7.92
C ALA A 207 31.00 -10.33 -7.34
N GLN A 208 32.20 -10.29 -6.76
CA GLN A 208 32.80 -9.03 -6.34
C GLN A 208 33.13 -8.19 -7.57
N MET A 209 32.29 -7.18 -7.87
CA MET A 209 32.52 -6.28 -9.01
C MET A 209 33.53 -5.18 -8.70
N GLN A 210 33.43 -4.58 -7.50
CA GLN A 210 34.25 -3.44 -7.10
C GLN A 210 34.30 -3.31 -5.57
N LEU A 211 35.42 -2.82 -5.03
CA LEU A 211 35.53 -2.37 -3.64
C LEU A 211 35.29 -0.86 -3.57
N LEU A 212 34.42 -0.43 -2.65
CA LEU A 212 34.10 0.97 -2.38
C LEU A 212 34.55 1.29 -0.95
N ASN A 213 35.52 2.20 -0.80
CA ASN A 213 36.24 2.48 0.44
C ASN A 213 36.31 3.99 0.77
N GLN A 214 35.36 4.78 0.26
CA GLN A 214 35.29 6.22 0.45
C GLN A 214 34.63 6.64 1.78
N HIS A 215 33.87 5.75 2.43
CA HIS A 215 33.33 6.01 3.76
C HIS A 215 34.43 6.07 4.83
N GLN A 216 34.23 6.91 5.85
CA GLN A 216 35.23 7.14 6.91
C GLN A 216 35.13 6.14 8.07
N ASP A 217 34.00 5.44 8.18
CA ASP A 217 33.71 4.43 9.20
C ASP A 217 32.70 3.40 8.64
N CYS A 218 32.20 2.49 9.47
CA CYS A 218 31.31 1.40 9.12
C CYS A 218 30.02 1.89 8.44
N VAL A 219 29.71 1.32 7.27
CA VAL A 219 28.45 1.56 6.55
C VAL A 219 27.28 0.94 7.32
N THR A 220 26.38 1.77 7.84
CA THR A 220 25.23 1.37 8.66
C THR A 220 23.92 1.24 7.90
N THR A 221 23.83 1.80 6.70
CA THR A 221 22.63 1.72 5.86
C THR A 221 22.98 1.75 4.38
N LEU A 222 22.19 1.06 3.55
CA LEU A 222 22.44 0.86 2.12
C LEU A 222 21.10 0.65 1.39
N ASN A 223 20.82 1.41 0.32
CA ASN A 223 19.62 1.27 -0.50
C ASN A 223 19.94 1.45 -1.99
N PHE A 224 19.28 0.68 -2.86
CA PHE A 224 19.33 0.88 -4.32
C PHE A 224 18.26 1.87 -4.77
N MET A 225 18.66 2.83 -5.60
CA MET A 225 17.80 3.75 -6.33
C MET A 225 17.63 3.18 -7.75
N LYS A 226 16.55 2.44 -7.96
CA LYS A 226 16.32 1.54 -9.10
C LYS A 226 16.06 2.24 -10.43
N LYS A 227 15.40 3.41 -10.42
CA LYS A 227 15.09 4.18 -11.63
C LYS A 227 16.33 4.89 -12.17
N SER A 228 17.14 5.43 -11.27
CA SER A 228 18.40 6.13 -11.57
C SER A 228 19.59 5.18 -11.74
N ASN A 229 19.44 3.90 -11.38
CA ASN A 229 20.53 2.91 -11.30
C ASN A 229 21.70 3.41 -10.42
N GLN A 230 21.35 3.96 -9.27
CA GLN A 230 22.26 4.50 -8.27
C GLN A 230 22.16 3.69 -6.97
N LEU A 231 23.14 3.90 -6.09
CA LEU A 231 23.20 3.32 -4.76
C LEU A 231 23.37 4.46 -3.77
N ILE A 232 22.74 4.37 -2.61
CA ILE A 232 22.91 5.35 -1.52
C ILE A 232 23.26 4.63 -0.22
N SER A 233 24.28 5.12 0.47
CA SER A 233 24.80 4.52 1.70
C SER A 233 25.06 5.58 2.77
N GLY A 234 25.00 5.18 4.04
CA GLY A 234 25.30 6.03 5.19
C GLY A 234 26.22 5.33 6.18
N ASP A 235 27.06 6.08 6.91
CA ASP A 235 28.03 5.54 7.89
C ASP A 235 27.84 6.04 9.33
N LEU A 236 28.69 5.53 10.24
CA LEU A 236 28.74 5.88 11.66
C LEU A 236 29.21 7.32 11.97
N VAL A 237 29.80 8.04 11.01
CA VAL A 237 30.32 9.41 11.20
C VAL A 237 29.32 10.46 10.72
N GLY A 238 28.42 10.09 9.80
CA GLY A 238 27.36 10.97 9.28
C GLY A 238 27.41 11.14 7.75
N SER A 239 28.39 10.56 7.07
CA SER A 239 28.49 10.69 5.61
C SER A 239 27.37 9.91 4.93
N ILE A 240 26.60 10.56 4.05
CA ILE A 240 25.77 9.86 3.06
C ILE A 240 26.47 9.97 1.71
N LEU A 241 26.76 8.82 1.09
CA LEU A 241 27.36 8.75 -0.25
C LEU A 241 26.33 8.29 -1.26
N ILE A 242 26.23 9.00 -2.37
CA ILE A 242 25.42 8.63 -3.53
C ILE A 242 26.38 8.19 -4.62
N TRP A 243 26.22 6.93 -5.03
CA TRP A 243 27.04 6.28 -6.03
C TRP A 243 26.30 6.15 -7.35
N SER A 244 27.01 6.30 -8.45
CA SER A 244 26.50 6.05 -9.80
C SER A 244 27.50 5.23 -10.61
N ILE A 245 27.01 4.58 -11.65
CA ILE A 245 27.85 3.86 -12.61
C ILE A 245 28.30 4.83 -13.71
N ASN A 246 29.61 4.93 -13.94
CA ASN A 246 30.19 5.71 -15.02
C ASN A 246 30.13 4.97 -16.38
N HIS A 247 30.54 5.64 -17.46
CA HIS A 247 30.56 5.05 -18.81
C HIS A 247 31.45 3.79 -18.98
N ASN A 248 32.31 3.48 -18.01
CA ASN A 248 33.17 2.29 -18.01
C ASN A 248 32.61 1.15 -17.15
N ASN A 249 31.33 1.21 -16.76
CA ASN A 249 30.68 0.28 -15.83
C ASN A 249 31.33 0.20 -14.43
N GLN A 250 31.95 1.29 -13.97
CA GLN A 250 32.53 1.39 -12.63
C GLN A 250 31.67 2.30 -11.75
N TRP A 251 31.48 1.89 -10.50
CA TRP A 251 30.88 2.71 -9.47
C TRP A 251 31.81 3.87 -9.11
N ILE A 252 31.27 5.07 -9.12
CA ILE A 252 31.90 6.31 -8.66
C ILE A 252 30.98 6.97 -7.63
N CYS A 253 31.53 7.82 -6.77
CA CYS A 253 30.77 8.66 -5.84
C CYS A 253 30.68 10.08 -6.43
N PRO A 254 29.69 10.40 -7.30
CA PRO A 254 29.51 11.76 -7.82
C PRO A 254 29.11 12.77 -6.74
N GLN A 255 28.51 12.32 -5.63
CA GLN A 255 27.91 13.20 -4.65
C GLN A 255 28.01 12.63 -3.23
N GLN A 256 28.37 13.50 -2.29
CA GLN A 256 28.48 13.21 -0.87
C GLN A 256 27.70 14.28 -0.10
N LEU A 257 26.88 13.84 0.87
CA LEU A 257 26.13 14.69 1.78
C LEU A 257 26.78 14.59 3.16
N GLU A 258 27.54 15.62 3.54
CA GLU A 258 28.16 15.77 4.86
C GLU A 258 27.22 16.49 5.84
N GLU A 259 25.91 16.21 5.74
CA GLU A 259 24.89 16.94 6.52
C GLU A 259 24.81 16.45 7.97
N HIS A 260 25.00 15.15 8.20
CA HIS A 260 24.82 14.55 9.52
C HIS A 260 26.08 14.71 10.37
N ASN A 261 25.89 15.12 11.62
CA ASN A 261 26.95 15.30 12.62
C ASN A 261 27.04 14.10 13.61
N ASP A 262 26.29 13.03 13.34
CA ASP A 262 26.22 11.75 14.07
C ASP A 262 25.81 10.67 13.05
N ARG A 263 25.93 9.40 13.42
CA ARG A 263 25.69 8.22 12.59
C ARG A 263 24.36 8.19 11.84
N VAL A 264 24.41 7.75 10.58
CA VAL A 264 23.24 7.51 9.72
C VAL A 264 22.73 6.07 9.93
N ASN A 265 22.07 5.82 11.07
CA ASN A 265 21.56 4.48 11.40
C ASN A 265 20.53 3.92 10.40
N CYS A 266 19.76 4.79 9.74
CA CYS A 266 18.71 4.40 8.82
C CYS A 266 18.51 5.49 7.75
N LEU A 267 18.33 5.05 6.51
CA LEU A 267 18.03 5.88 5.36
C LEU A 267 16.99 5.15 4.52
N ILE A 268 16.03 5.88 3.97
CA ILE A 268 15.03 5.39 3.02
C ILE A 268 14.91 6.36 1.85
N VAL A 269 14.54 5.84 0.68
CA VAL A 269 14.26 6.63 -0.53
C VAL A 269 12.85 6.27 -0.99
N ASN A 270 12.10 7.24 -1.52
CA ASN A 270 10.79 6.97 -2.11
C ASN A 270 10.91 6.35 -3.53
N ASN A 271 9.81 5.85 -4.09
CA ASN A 271 9.79 5.17 -5.39
C ASN A 271 10.02 6.13 -6.55
N ASN A 272 9.95 7.45 -6.33
CA ASN A 272 10.25 8.46 -7.33
C ASN A 272 11.72 8.87 -7.34
N GLU A 273 12.49 8.50 -6.31
CA GLU A 273 13.90 8.87 -6.13
C GLU A 273 14.10 10.39 -6.10
N ASP A 274 13.06 11.14 -5.69
CA ASP A 274 13.06 12.59 -5.49
C ASP A 274 13.01 12.99 -4.00
N ILE A 275 12.81 12.02 -3.09
CA ILE A 275 12.87 12.23 -1.64
C ILE A 275 13.74 11.14 -0.99
N ILE A 276 14.85 11.57 -0.39
CA ILE A 276 15.63 10.81 0.59
C ILE A 276 15.16 11.24 1.98
N ILE A 277 14.92 10.28 2.87
CA ILE A 277 14.64 10.55 4.29
C ILE A 277 15.72 9.84 5.11
N SER A 278 16.60 10.64 5.69
CA SER A 278 17.68 10.26 6.59
C SER A 278 17.52 11.00 7.93
N ILE A 279 18.37 10.70 8.92
CA ILE A 279 18.18 11.15 10.30
C ILE A 279 19.27 12.15 10.74
N LEU A 280 18.94 13.45 10.63
CA LEU A 280 19.47 14.62 11.35
C LEU A 280 20.77 15.34 10.88
N ASP A 281 20.61 16.57 10.34
CA ASP A 281 21.64 17.61 10.14
C ASP A 281 21.57 18.30 8.74
N GLN A 282 22.55 19.14 8.38
CA GLN A 282 22.61 20.07 7.22
C GLN A 282 24.10 20.37 6.81
N LYS A 283 24.52 20.69 5.56
CA LYS A 283 23.81 20.93 4.27
C LYS A 283 24.73 20.83 3.01
N ASN A 284 24.33 20.16 1.90
CA ASN A 284 24.51 20.63 0.49
C ASN A 284 24.21 19.62 -0.65
N GLU A 285 23.94 20.19 -1.84
CA GLU A 285 23.65 19.59 -3.18
C GLU A 285 22.51 18.56 -3.30
N TRP A 286 22.07 17.94 -2.21
CA TRP A 286 20.64 17.86 -1.95
C TRP A 286 20.28 19.00 -1.00
N THR A 287 19.11 19.61 -1.16
CA THR A 287 18.66 20.64 -0.22
C THR A 287 17.77 20.00 0.82
N CYS A 288 18.22 19.93 2.08
CA CYS A 288 17.36 19.59 3.21
C CYS A 288 16.09 20.46 3.18
N GLN A 289 14.95 19.83 2.83
CA GLN A 289 13.65 20.48 2.69
C GLN A 289 13.01 20.75 4.05
N GLN A 290 13.22 19.85 5.01
CA GLN A 290 12.59 19.91 6.33
C GLN A 290 13.30 19.03 7.37
N THR A 291 13.49 19.57 8.58
CA THR A 291 13.95 18.80 9.76
C THR A 291 12.78 18.55 10.73
N ILE A 292 12.67 17.34 11.28
CA ILE A 292 11.64 16.97 12.27
C ILE A 292 12.30 16.62 13.62
N THR A 293 12.25 17.56 14.56
CA THR A 293 13.05 17.53 15.82
C THR A 293 12.34 16.91 17.03
N HIS A 294 11.36 16.02 16.80
CA HIS A 294 10.46 15.53 17.86
C HIS A 294 11.05 14.45 18.77
N HIS A 295 11.97 13.61 18.28
CA HIS A 295 12.74 12.71 19.16
C HIS A 295 13.92 13.46 19.78
N LYS A 296 14.23 13.14 21.04
CA LYS A 296 15.25 13.85 21.84
C LYS A 296 16.61 13.14 21.91
N ARG A 297 16.73 11.97 21.29
CA ARG A 297 17.87 11.04 21.35
C ARG A 297 17.90 10.16 20.08
N GLY A 298 18.95 9.33 19.97
CA GLY A 298 19.24 8.50 18.81
C GLY A 298 18.04 7.71 18.28
N PHE A 299 17.96 7.63 16.96
CA PHE A 299 16.89 6.95 16.24
C PHE A 299 17.41 5.61 15.71
N TYR A 300 16.48 4.69 15.45
CA TYR A 300 16.83 3.33 15.04
C TYR A 300 16.25 2.91 13.70
N GLN A 301 15.03 3.36 13.36
CA GLN A 301 14.36 2.89 12.14
C GLN A 301 13.41 3.94 11.56
N LEU A 302 13.36 3.97 10.22
CA LEU A 302 12.33 4.61 9.41
C LEU A 302 11.56 3.54 8.62
N SER A 303 10.30 3.82 8.33
CA SER A 303 9.51 3.04 7.36
C SER A 303 8.52 3.95 6.66
N LEU A 304 8.40 3.81 5.34
CA LEU A 304 7.51 4.58 4.45
C LEU A 304 6.35 3.67 4.01
N ASN A 305 5.13 4.21 3.89
CA ASN A 305 3.97 3.44 3.44
C ASN A 305 3.93 3.26 1.92
N ASP A 306 3.07 2.36 1.45
CA ASP A 306 2.85 2.06 0.03
C ASP A 306 2.52 3.32 -0.81
N LYS A 307 1.71 4.24 -0.26
CA LYS A 307 1.38 5.53 -0.91
C LYS A 307 2.47 6.60 -0.81
N GLN A 308 3.52 6.34 -0.03
CA GLN A 308 4.68 7.23 0.15
C GLN A 308 4.36 8.62 0.68
N ASN A 309 3.25 8.73 1.41
CA ASN A 309 2.78 9.95 2.06
C ASN A 309 2.78 9.85 3.60
N LYS A 310 3.22 8.73 4.17
CA LYS A 310 3.41 8.57 5.62
C LYS A 310 4.70 7.85 5.95
N VAL A 311 5.40 8.38 6.95
CA VAL A 311 6.60 7.80 7.55
C VAL A 311 6.33 7.49 9.01
N PHE A 312 6.79 6.34 9.47
CA PHE A 312 7.04 6.15 10.90
C PHE A 312 8.52 6.34 11.20
N SER A 313 8.79 7.02 12.31
CA SER A 313 10.12 7.04 12.92
C SER A 313 10.06 6.50 14.35
N TYR A 314 11.07 5.73 14.74
CA TYR A 314 11.23 5.26 16.10
C TYR A 314 12.61 5.64 16.66
N GLY A 315 12.65 6.06 17.93
CA GLY A 315 13.88 6.46 18.62
C GLY A 315 13.89 6.18 20.11
N ASP A 316 15.04 6.48 20.72
CA ASP A 316 15.43 6.13 22.09
C ASP A 316 14.44 6.49 23.20
N ASN A 317 13.59 7.49 22.96
CA ASN A 317 12.56 7.97 23.88
C ASN A 317 11.31 7.07 23.96
N GLN A 318 11.37 5.85 23.43
CA GLN A 318 10.25 4.90 23.41
C GLN A 318 8.99 5.49 22.74
N LEU A 319 9.23 6.32 21.72
CA LEU A 319 8.20 7.03 21.00
C LEU A 319 8.24 6.57 19.54
N ILE A 320 7.07 6.22 19.00
CA ILE A 320 6.86 6.12 17.56
C ILE A 320 6.16 7.41 17.13
N LEU A 321 6.73 8.11 16.15
CA LEU A 321 6.04 9.21 15.49
C LEU A 321 5.34 8.68 14.24
N VAL A 322 4.12 9.15 14.02
CA VAL A 322 3.40 9.00 12.76
C VAL A 322 3.48 10.35 12.05
N ILE A 323 4.15 10.37 10.91
CA ILE A 323 4.43 11.57 10.14
C ILE A 323 3.70 11.44 8.80
N GLU A 324 2.90 12.44 8.42
CA GLU A 324 2.15 12.45 7.15
C GLU A 324 2.52 13.69 6.33
N TYR A 325 2.76 13.49 5.03
CA TYR A 325 2.96 14.58 4.09
C TYR A 325 1.63 15.28 3.78
N GLN A 326 1.58 16.59 3.98
CA GLN A 326 0.42 17.42 3.72
C GLN A 326 0.61 18.21 2.43
N ASP A 327 0.00 17.75 1.33
CA ASP A 327 0.10 18.38 -0.01
C ASP A 327 -0.20 19.89 -0.01
N GLN A 328 -1.15 20.32 0.83
CA GLN A 328 -1.57 21.72 0.96
C GLN A 328 -0.43 22.64 1.45
N ASN A 329 0.41 22.12 2.36
CA ASN A 329 1.50 22.85 3.00
C ASN A 329 2.87 22.47 2.44
N LYS A 330 2.95 21.39 1.64
CA LYS A 330 4.17 20.74 1.13
C LYS A 330 5.16 20.36 2.23
N GLN A 331 4.64 19.91 3.37
CA GLN A 331 5.39 19.61 4.58
C GLN A 331 4.96 18.29 5.22
N TRP A 332 5.92 17.60 5.82
CA TRP A 332 5.74 16.41 6.64
C TRP A 332 5.36 16.79 8.07
N MET A 333 4.17 16.41 8.51
CA MET A 333 3.64 16.78 9.82
C MET A 333 3.49 15.57 10.73
N VAL A 334 3.93 15.69 11.99
CA VAL A 334 3.66 14.67 13.02
C VAL A 334 2.16 14.71 13.34
N ILE A 335 1.42 13.69 12.88
CA ILE A 335 -0.04 13.57 13.11
C ILE A 335 -0.37 12.77 14.36
N GLN A 336 0.55 11.93 14.85
CA GLN A 336 0.35 11.16 16.08
C GLN A 336 1.69 10.83 16.76
N ASN A 337 1.64 10.82 18.10
CA ASN A 337 2.70 10.37 18.98
C ASN A 337 2.20 9.07 19.67
N ILE A 338 2.92 7.96 19.51
CA ILE A 338 2.57 6.67 20.13
C ILE A 338 3.68 6.31 21.12
N GLN A 339 3.38 6.38 22.41
CA GLN A 339 4.26 5.90 23.46
C GLN A 339 4.22 4.37 23.50
N VAL A 340 5.39 3.73 23.59
CA VAL A 340 5.51 2.27 23.79
C VAL A 340 6.21 1.95 25.10
N ASP A 341 5.88 0.82 25.71
CA ASP A 341 6.37 0.44 27.05
C ASP A 341 7.82 -0.05 27.06
N SER A 342 8.37 -0.40 25.89
CA SER A 342 9.67 -1.02 25.74
C SER A 342 10.47 -0.37 24.62
N GLN A 343 11.79 -0.34 24.75
CA GLN A 343 12.65 0.06 23.64
C GLN A 343 12.52 -0.96 22.51
N GLY A 344 12.42 -0.50 21.26
CA GLY A 344 12.44 -1.34 20.07
C GLY A 344 13.59 -1.01 19.13
N PHE A 345 13.70 -1.79 18.05
CA PHE A 345 14.65 -1.52 16.97
C PHE A 345 14.00 -1.50 15.60
N ARG A 346 12.87 -2.19 15.41
CA ARG A 346 12.31 -2.40 14.07
C ARG A 346 10.88 -1.92 13.98
N LEU A 347 10.56 -1.38 12.82
CA LEU A 347 9.26 -0.84 12.49
C LEU A 347 9.07 -0.99 10.98
N CYS A 348 7.93 -1.53 10.57
CA CYS A 348 7.64 -1.84 9.18
C CYS A 348 6.16 -1.60 8.86
N TYR A 349 5.88 -0.86 7.79
CA TYR A 349 4.55 -0.83 7.18
C TYR A 349 4.19 -2.20 6.59
N ILE A 350 2.94 -2.63 6.85
CA ILE A 350 2.30 -3.78 6.18
C ILE A 350 1.36 -3.29 5.07
N ASN A 351 0.75 -2.12 5.28
CA ASN A 351 0.03 -1.32 4.29
C ASN A 351 -0.32 0.05 4.92
N ASP A 352 -0.92 0.96 4.15
CA ASP A 352 -1.36 2.31 4.59
C ASP A 352 -2.13 2.43 5.93
N ASN A 353 -2.72 1.34 6.43
CA ASN A 353 -3.52 1.31 7.66
C ASN A 353 -2.96 0.36 8.73
N LEU A 354 -1.86 -0.38 8.47
CA LEU A 354 -1.33 -1.40 9.37
C LEU A 354 0.19 -1.38 9.37
N PHE A 355 0.79 -1.37 10.56
CA PHE A 355 2.22 -1.51 10.72
C PHE A 355 2.58 -2.40 11.90
N THR A 356 3.82 -2.88 11.92
CA THR A 356 4.38 -3.64 13.03
C THR A 356 5.55 -2.92 13.66
N PHE A 357 5.67 -3.04 14.97
CA PHE A 357 6.81 -2.60 15.77
C PHE A 357 7.37 -3.79 16.55
N HIS A 358 8.69 -3.96 16.51
CA HIS A 358 9.41 -5.00 17.23
C HIS A 358 10.22 -4.38 18.39
N PRO A 359 9.77 -4.59 19.65
CA PRO A 359 10.58 -4.40 20.84
C PRO A 359 11.95 -5.11 20.77
N LYS A 360 12.94 -4.54 21.46
CA LYS A 360 14.29 -5.10 21.65
C LYS A 360 14.29 -6.32 22.57
N LYS A 361 13.28 -6.41 23.44
CA LYS A 361 13.14 -7.43 24.47
C LYS A 361 11.74 -8.02 24.45
N GLY A 362 11.65 -9.32 24.70
CA GLY A 362 10.41 -10.08 24.63
C GLY A 362 10.27 -10.79 23.29
N ASN A 363 9.16 -11.47 23.08
CA ASN A 363 8.92 -12.31 21.91
C ASN A 363 7.64 -11.91 21.17
N LEU A 364 7.27 -10.63 21.26
CA LEU A 364 6.02 -10.10 20.73
C LEU A 364 6.32 -8.97 19.76
N ILE A 365 5.88 -9.12 18.51
CA ILE A 365 5.75 -8.00 17.58
C ILE A 365 4.36 -7.40 17.78
N ASN A 366 4.32 -6.09 18.05
CA ASN A 366 3.08 -5.35 18.23
C ASN A 366 2.59 -4.86 16.87
N ALA A 367 1.35 -5.17 16.51
CA ALA A 367 0.71 -4.67 15.30
C ALA A 367 -0.25 -3.52 15.64
N TYR A 368 -0.12 -2.42 14.92
CA TYR A 368 -0.84 -1.18 15.11
C TYR A 368 -1.67 -0.88 13.86
N GLU A 369 -2.95 -0.62 14.05
CA GLU A 369 -3.92 -0.45 12.97
C GLU A 369 -4.63 0.89 13.09
N MET A 370 -4.85 1.55 11.95
CA MET A 370 -5.49 2.85 11.85
C MET A 370 -6.97 2.75 12.24
N ASN A 371 -7.34 3.32 13.38
CA ASN A 371 -8.73 3.42 13.77
C ASN A 371 -9.47 4.41 12.84
N ASN A 372 -10.44 3.88 12.09
CA ASN A 372 -11.17 4.65 11.09
C ASN A 372 -11.98 5.85 11.64
N LEU A 373 -12.32 5.85 12.93
CA LEU A 373 -13.10 6.91 13.58
C LEU A 373 -12.18 8.00 14.17
N SER A 374 -11.16 7.62 14.94
CA SER A 374 -10.24 8.60 15.57
C SER A 374 -9.12 9.08 14.65
N LYS A 375 -8.90 8.40 13.50
CA LYS A 375 -7.75 8.63 12.60
C LYS A 375 -6.40 8.52 13.30
N GLN A 376 -6.32 7.60 14.25
CA GLN A 376 -5.11 7.28 15.02
C GLN A 376 -4.84 5.79 14.96
N TYR A 377 -3.56 5.42 14.83
CA TYR A 377 -3.11 4.05 14.99
C TYR A 377 -3.23 3.61 16.45
N ILE A 378 -3.82 2.44 16.67
CA ILE A 378 -3.92 1.81 17.98
C ILE A 378 -3.36 0.39 17.89
N GLN A 379 -2.75 -0.12 18.97
CA GLN A 379 -2.31 -1.51 19.01
C GLN A 379 -3.53 -2.43 18.97
N THR A 380 -3.68 -3.24 17.92
CA THR A 380 -4.83 -4.15 17.77
C THR A 380 -4.45 -5.61 17.98
N LYS A 381 -3.19 -6.00 17.70
CA LYS A 381 -2.73 -7.40 17.80
C LYS A 381 -1.31 -7.48 18.33
N THR A 382 -0.96 -8.66 18.85
CA THR A 382 0.42 -9.06 19.13
C THR A 382 0.71 -10.37 18.41
N ILE A 383 1.94 -10.53 17.93
CA ILE A 383 2.39 -11.69 17.16
C ILE A 383 3.52 -12.32 17.94
N SER A 384 3.34 -13.58 18.37
CA SER A 384 4.41 -14.33 19.04
C SER A 384 5.47 -14.76 18.02
N VAL A 385 6.73 -14.40 18.29
CA VAL A 385 7.92 -14.83 17.55
C VAL A 385 8.83 -15.67 18.46
N ASN A 386 9.94 -16.17 17.93
CA ASN A 386 10.90 -16.93 18.74
C ASN A 386 11.61 -16.03 19.76
N LEU A 387 11.85 -16.56 20.97
CA LEU A 387 12.59 -15.88 22.02
C LEU A 387 14.07 -15.74 21.68
N GLY A 388 14.65 -14.62 22.11
CA GLY A 388 16.06 -14.28 21.97
C GLY A 388 16.36 -12.96 22.68
N ASN A 389 17.62 -12.54 22.71
CA ASN A 389 18.04 -11.22 23.16
C ASN A 389 18.64 -10.44 21.98
N ASP A 390 17.86 -9.57 21.35
CA ASP A 390 18.39 -8.83 20.19
C ASP A 390 19.22 -7.62 20.60
N PHE A 391 20.45 -7.58 20.09
CA PHE A 391 21.37 -6.45 20.21
C PHE A 391 21.74 -5.82 18.85
N TYR A 392 21.26 -6.38 17.74
CA TYR A 392 21.66 -5.99 16.39
C TYR A 392 20.65 -5.03 15.76
N LEU A 393 21.01 -3.76 15.72
CA LEU A 393 20.11 -2.67 15.34
C LEU A 393 19.80 -2.65 13.83
N PHE A 394 20.81 -2.88 13.00
CA PHE A 394 20.80 -2.60 11.55
C PHE A 394 20.05 -3.61 10.69
N PHE A 395 19.29 -4.53 11.30
CA PHE A 395 18.48 -5.47 10.55
C PHE A 395 17.11 -4.86 10.24
N PRO A 396 16.78 -4.56 8.96
CA PRO A 396 15.49 -3.99 8.60
C PRO A 396 14.38 -5.02 8.78
N GLN A 397 13.22 -4.58 9.27
CA GLN A 397 11.99 -5.36 9.14
C GLN A 397 11.33 -4.97 7.81
N GLN A 398 11.02 -5.98 6.98
CA GLN A 398 10.60 -5.80 5.59
C GLN A 398 9.29 -6.57 5.35
N TYR A 399 8.32 -5.96 4.66
CA TYR A 399 7.09 -6.62 4.26
C TYR A 399 7.05 -6.80 2.75
N ILE A 400 6.99 -8.05 2.29
CA ILE A 400 6.90 -8.39 0.88
C ILE A 400 5.44 -8.65 0.54
N ASN A 401 4.82 -7.65 -0.08
CA ASN A 401 3.40 -7.64 -0.40
C ASN A 401 3.00 -8.72 -1.42
N SER A 402 3.87 -9.07 -2.38
CA SER A 402 3.62 -10.15 -3.35
C SER A 402 3.37 -11.51 -2.68
N LYS A 403 4.13 -11.82 -1.62
CA LYS A 403 4.06 -13.08 -0.85
C LYS A 403 3.30 -12.95 0.50
N GLN A 404 2.76 -11.77 0.80
CA GLN A 404 2.14 -11.42 2.09
C GLN A 404 3.02 -11.80 3.30
N LEU A 405 4.33 -11.55 3.19
CA LEU A 405 5.36 -12.08 4.08
C LEU A 405 6.13 -10.97 4.80
N LEU A 406 6.04 -10.93 6.13
CA LEU A 406 6.80 -10.03 6.99
C LEU A 406 8.08 -10.72 7.48
N VAL A 407 9.24 -10.20 7.09
CA VAL A 407 10.55 -10.66 7.58
C VAL A 407 10.95 -9.84 8.79
N SER A 408 11.21 -10.48 9.93
CA SER A 408 11.63 -9.79 11.15
C SER A 408 12.65 -10.62 11.93
N LYS A 409 13.87 -10.08 12.09
CA LYS A 409 14.88 -10.67 12.97
C LYS A 409 14.45 -10.54 14.44
N HIS A 410 14.83 -11.53 15.23
CA HIS A 410 14.96 -11.44 16.67
C HIS A 410 16.12 -12.31 17.13
N ASP A 411 17.20 -11.70 17.64
CA ASP A 411 18.42 -12.42 18.04
C ASP A 411 18.95 -13.28 16.86
N ASN A 412 19.34 -14.53 17.08
CA ASN A 412 19.82 -15.43 16.04
C ASN A 412 18.74 -15.92 15.05
N TYR A 413 17.48 -15.51 15.20
CA TYR A 413 16.37 -15.95 14.34
C TYR A 413 15.93 -14.86 13.37
N VAL A 414 15.71 -15.23 12.12
CA VAL A 414 14.83 -14.52 11.20
C VAL A 414 13.49 -15.23 11.18
N ASN A 415 12.48 -14.49 11.64
CA ASN A 415 11.10 -14.94 11.68
C ASN A 415 10.47 -14.54 10.34
N LEU A 416 10.05 -15.53 9.57
CA LEU A 416 9.27 -15.35 8.34
C LEU A 416 7.80 -15.42 8.73
N ILE A 417 7.14 -14.27 8.73
CA ILE A 417 5.83 -14.10 9.38
C ILE A 417 4.76 -13.86 8.30
N ARG A 418 4.07 -14.92 7.90
CA ARG A 418 3.07 -14.85 6.83
C ARG A 418 1.74 -14.30 7.36
N LYS A 419 1.19 -13.31 6.67
CA LYS A 419 -0.19 -12.84 6.89
C LYS A 419 -1.16 -13.82 6.20
N THR A 420 -2.04 -14.42 6.98
CA THR A 420 -3.10 -15.34 6.52
C THR A 420 -4.38 -14.59 6.14
N ASP A 421 -5.30 -15.26 5.45
CA ASP A 421 -6.61 -14.71 5.05
C ASP A 421 -7.47 -14.21 6.22
N ASN A 422 -7.22 -14.70 7.45
CA ASN A 422 -7.90 -14.28 8.68
C ASN A 422 -7.19 -13.11 9.40
N ASP A 423 -6.26 -12.42 8.74
CA ASP A 423 -5.34 -11.43 9.32
C ASP A 423 -4.60 -11.95 10.57
N GLN A 424 -4.31 -13.26 10.62
CA GLN A 424 -3.43 -13.90 11.60
C GLN A 424 -2.04 -14.09 11.01
N PHE A 425 -1.03 -14.19 11.87
CA PHE A 425 0.38 -14.26 11.49
C PHE A 425 0.98 -15.61 11.89
N LYS A 426 1.53 -16.38 10.93
CA LYS A 426 2.27 -17.64 11.17
C LYS A 426 3.77 -17.40 11.03
N VAL A 427 4.57 -17.91 11.97
CA VAL A 427 6.04 -17.78 11.97
C VAL A 427 6.70 -19.07 11.49
N ASP A 428 7.66 -18.94 10.57
CA ASP A 428 8.62 -19.98 10.15
C ASP A 428 10.07 -19.48 10.40
N ASN A 429 11.01 -20.40 10.69
CA ASN A 429 12.31 -20.08 11.31
C ASN A 429 13.50 -20.14 10.32
N THR A 430 14.30 -19.08 10.21
CA THR A 430 15.58 -19.04 9.44
C THR A 430 16.65 -18.16 10.15
N LEU A 431 17.78 -17.86 9.50
CA LEU A 431 18.92 -17.08 10.05
C LEU A 431 19.03 -15.67 9.41
N PHE A 432 19.86 -14.79 10.00
CA PHE A 432 20.09 -13.34 9.74
C PHE A 432 20.17 -12.85 8.27
N GLY A 433 19.09 -12.49 7.55
CA GLY A 433 19.21 -11.86 6.21
C GLY A 433 18.15 -10.86 5.72
N CYS A 434 18.52 -10.02 4.75
CA CYS A 434 17.58 -9.18 4.00
C CYS A 434 16.94 -9.97 2.85
N MET A 435 15.76 -9.55 2.39
CA MET A 435 15.02 -10.25 1.33
C MET A 435 14.92 -9.39 0.07
N SER A 436 14.93 -10.02 -1.10
CA SER A 436 14.61 -9.33 -2.36
C SER A 436 13.17 -8.82 -2.34
N ASP A 437 12.88 -7.75 -3.06
CA ASP A 437 11.55 -7.10 -3.01
C ASP A 437 10.40 -7.92 -3.63
N ASP A 438 10.74 -8.93 -4.44
CA ASP A 438 9.80 -9.95 -4.92
C ASP A 438 9.62 -11.12 -3.93
N GLY A 439 10.48 -11.20 -2.90
CA GLY A 439 10.56 -12.27 -1.92
C GLY A 439 11.28 -13.53 -2.42
N GLN A 440 11.85 -13.52 -3.63
CA GLN A 440 12.42 -14.71 -4.25
C GLN A 440 13.75 -15.17 -3.62
N TYR A 441 14.51 -14.25 -3.00
CA TYR A 441 15.81 -14.54 -2.40
C TYR A 441 15.92 -13.95 -0.99
N LEU A 442 16.52 -14.71 -0.07
CA LEU A 442 16.85 -14.30 1.29
C LEU A 442 18.38 -14.41 1.46
N ILE A 443 19.06 -13.28 1.69
CA ILE A 443 20.53 -13.22 1.78
C ILE A 443 20.94 -12.93 3.21
N THR A 444 21.63 -13.89 3.82
CA THR A 444 22.02 -13.83 5.23
C THR A 444 23.52 -13.67 5.42
N TRP A 445 23.98 -12.98 6.46
CA TRP A 445 25.37 -13.11 6.92
C TRP A 445 25.39 -13.92 8.23
N ASP A 446 26.12 -15.03 8.24
CA ASP A 446 26.27 -15.88 9.42
C ASP A 446 27.64 -15.64 10.07
N ASP A 447 27.62 -15.15 11.32
CA ASP A 447 28.80 -14.91 12.13
C ASP A 447 29.60 -16.19 12.44
N SER A 448 28.93 -17.36 12.43
CA SER A 448 29.55 -18.66 12.75
C SER A 448 30.37 -19.21 11.58
N SER A 449 29.80 -19.23 10.37
CA SER A 449 30.53 -19.64 9.17
C SER A 449 31.40 -18.53 8.56
N LYS A 450 31.16 -17.26 8.91
CA LYS A 450 31.72 -16.07 8.24
C LYS A 450 31.37 -16.05 6.75
N GLU A 451 30.15 -16.44 6.40
CA GLU A 451 29.65 -16.43 5.02
C GLU A 451 28.42 -15.54 4.84
N ILE A 452 28.38 -14.82 3.72
CA ILE A 452 27.14 -14.37 3.12
C ILE A 452 26.52 -15.58 2.41
N GLN A 453 25.31 -15.98 2.80
CA GLN A 453 24.59 -17.18 2.34
C GLN A 453 23.30 -16.76 1.63
N ILE A 454 23.15 -17.10 0.35
CA ILE A 454 21.91 -16.89 -0.41
C ILE A 454 20.97 -18.08 -0.23
N ARG A 455 19.69 -17.83 0.02
CA ARG A 455 18.62 -18.84 -0.08
C ARG A 455 17.61 -18.44 -1.14
N ILE A 456 17.06 -19.42 -1.85
CA ILE A 456 15.98 -19.24 -2.83
C ILE A 456 14.64 -19.67 -2.26
N CYS A 457 13.60 -18.88 -2.51
CA CYS A 457 12.22 -19.21 -2.19
C CYS A 457 11.76 -20.44 -2.99
N LYS A 458 11.24 -21.44 -2.28
CA LYS A 458 10.48 -22.56 -2.82
C LYS A 458 9.05 -22.46 -2.35
N GLU A 459 8.11 -22.66 -3.27
CA GLU A 459 6.69 -22.70 -2.99
C GLU A 459 6.19 -24.12 -3.28
N GLU A 460 5.83 -24.84 -2.21
CA GLU A 460 5.33 -26.24 -2.23
C GLU A 460 3.80 -26.32 -2.05
#